data_AF-A0A9K3H7H4-F1
#
_entry.id   AF-A0A9K3H7H4-F1
#
_cell.length_a   1.000
_cell.length_b   1.000
_cell.length_c   1.000
_cell.angle_alpha   90.00
_cell.angle_beta   90.00
_cell.angle_gamma   90.00
#
_symmetry.space_group_name_H-M   'P 1'
#
loop_
_entity.id
_entity.type
_entity.pdbx_description
1 polymer ?
#
loop_
_entity_poly.entity_id
_entity_poly.type
_entity_poly.pdbx_seq_one_letter_code
_entity_poly.pdbx_strand_id
1 'polypeptide(L)'
;MGGWNGGENVSEVKRDEEINGISGTVALSRGTYAGLTVVSSISFMTNKKTHGPFGDVRGTPFTVPWNAGSFAGFYGLAGYYIDSIGVYLKATNY
;
A
#
# COMPACT_ATOMS: atom_id res chain seq x y z
N MET A 1 -5.87 8.02 4.29
CA MET A 1 -5.95 6.57 4.04
C MET A 1 -5.95 5.88 5.41
N GLY A 2 -6.92 5.01 5.68
CA GLY A 2 -7.17 4.42 7.00
C GLY A 2 -8.31 5.12 7.78
N GLY A 3 -8.83 4.44 8.81
CA GLY A 3 -9.90 4.92 9.69
C GLY A 3 -11.34 4.62 9.22
N TRP A 4 -12.32 5.16 9.95
CA TRP A 4 -13.77 4.95 9.76
C TRP A 4 -14.36 5.66 8.52
N ASN A 5 -13.69 6.70 8.02
CA ASN A 5 -14.12 7.47 6.84
C ASN A 5 -13.53 6.84 5.57
N GLY A 6 -13.97 5.62 5.27
CA GLY A 6 -13.54 4.84 4.11
C GLY A 6 -13.67 5.63 2.81
N GLY A 7 -12.62 5.62 1.99
CA GLY A 7 -12.70 6.10 0.61
C GLY A 7 -13.39 5.04 -0.26
N GLU A 8 -14.17 5.48 -1.25
CA GLU A 8 -14.95 4.59 -2.14
C GLU A 8 -14.15 4.02 -3.32
N ASN A 9 -12.87 4.39 -3.46
CA ASN A 9 -12.04 3.96 -4.58
C ASN A 9 -11.63 2.50 -4.44
N VAL A 10 -12.32 1.63 -5.17
CA VAL A 10 -12.01 0.21 -5.29
C VAL A 10 -11.30 -0.04 -6.62
N SER A 11 -10.25 -0.86 -6.59
CA SER A 11 -9.61 -1.38 -7.80
C SER A 11 -9.36 -2.87 -7.63
N GLU A 12 -9.81 -3.66 -8.60
CA GLU A 12 -9.78 -5.13 -8.54
C GLU A 12 -8.59 -5.69 -9.31
N VAL A 13 -7.79 -6.51 -8.63
CA VAL A 13 -6.72 -7.35 -9.22
C VAL A 13 -7.35 -8.63 -9.74
N LYS A 14 -7.13 -8.93 -11.03
CA LYS A 14 -7.75 -10.09 -11.69
C LYS A 14 -6.97 -11.39 -11.41
N ARG A 15 -7.59 -12.55 -11.68
CA ARG A 15 -6.96 -13.88 -11.48
C ARG A 15 -5.63 -14.04 -12.23
N ASP A 16 -5.49 -13.42 -13.40
CA ASP A 16 -4.29 -13.48 -14.24
C ASP A 16 -3.32 -12.32 -13.98
N GLU A 17 -3.51 -11.62 -12.87
CA GLU A 17 -2.72 -10.47 -12.44
C GLU A 17 -2.06 -10.78 -11.09
N GLU A 18 -0.75 -10.58 -11.00
CA GLU A 18 0.04 -10.85 -9.80
C GLU A 18 0.66 -9.56 -9.28
N ILE A 19 0.48 -9.29 -7.99
CA ILE A 19 1.14 -8.17 -7.32
C ILE A 19 2.64 -8.47 -7.21
N ASN A 20 3.45 -7.57 -7.75
CA ASN A 20 4.91 -7.67 -7.81
C ASN A 20 5.63 -6.46 -7.17
N GLY A 21 4.88 -5.56 -6.54
CA GLY A 21 5.44 -4.44 -5.81
C GLY A 21 4.40 -3.60 -5.11
N ILE A 22 4.89 -2.76 -4.19
CA ILE A 22 4.13 -1.64 -3.62
C ILE A 22 4.93 -0.35 -3.79
N SER A 23 4.22 0.76 -3.95
CA SER A 23 4.80 2.10 -3.87
C SER A 23 3.85 3.03 -3.14
N GLY A 24 4.32 4.21 -2.76
CA GLY A 24 3.48 5.13 -2.02
C GLY A 24 4.25 6.31 -1.47
N THR A 25 3.63 6.99 -0.51
CA THR A 25 4.24 8.11 0.21
C THR A 25 3.99 8.02 1.70
N VAL A 26 4.91 8.58 2.49
CA VAL A 26 4.80 8.74 3.94
C VAL A 26 4.81 10.23 4.28
N ALA A 27 3.88 10.66 5.13
CA ALA A 27 3.79 12.05 5.57
C ALA A 27 3.17 12.18 6.97
N LEU A 28 3.22 13.38 7.53
CA LEU A 28 2.48 13.70 8.75
C LEU A 28 0.97 13.75 8.47
N SER A 29 0.14 13.14 9.30
CA SER A 29 -1.32 13.19 9.24
C SER A 29 -1.84 14.63 9.39
N ARG A 30 -3.07 14.86 8.90
CA ARG A 30 -3.80 16.14 8.98
C ARG A 30 -5.19 15.92 9.57
N GLY A 31 -5.82 16.98 10.08
CA GLY A 31 -7.15 16.92 10.68
C GLY A 31 -7.10 16.69 12.20
N THR A 32 -8.13 16.05 12.75
CA THR A 32 -8.30 15.86 14.21
C THR A 32 -7.12 15.14 14.87
N TYR A 33 -6.47 14.22 14.14
CA TYR A 33 -5.31 13.45 14.62
C TYR A 33 -4.04 13.81 13.84
N ALA A 34 -3.72 15.10 13.73
CA ALA A 34 -2.57 15.61 12.97
C ALA A 34 -1.21 15.34 13.64
N GLY A 35 -0.14 15.35 12.84
CA GLY A 35 1.25 15.26 13.31
C GLY A 35 1.80 13.85 13.51
N LEU A 36 1.04 12.81 13.15
CA LEU A 36 1.48 11.41 13.19
C LEU A 36 2.13 11.02 11.87
N THR A 37 3.25 10.30 11.90
CA THR A 37 3.84 9.73 10.68
C THR A 37 2.99 8.58 10.17
N VAL A 38 2.43 8.71 8.97
CA VAL A 38 1.48 7.74 8.39
C VAL A 38 1.82 7.45 6.93
N VAL A 39 1.39 6.29 6.44
CA VAL A 39 1.35 6.02 5.00
C VAL A 39 0.25 6.89 4.39
N SER A 40 0.64 7.95 3.69
CA SER A 40 -0.27 8.94 3.12
C SER A 40 -0.87 8.49 1.79
N SER A 41 -0.11 7.74 0.99
CA SER A 41 -0.64 7.05 -0.19
C SER A 41 -0.03 5.68 -0.40
N ILE A 42 -0.75 4.79 -1.09
CA ILE A 42 -0.25 3.49 -1.53
C ILE A 42 -0.73 3.15 -2.94
N SER A 43 0.13 2.48 -3.70
CA SER A 43 -0.17 1.85 -4.98
C SER A 43 0.29 0.40 -4.95
N PHE A 44 -0.44 -0.48 -5.63
CA PHE A 44 -0.06 -1.87 -5.85
C PHE A 44 0.37 -2.04 -7.30
N MET A 45 1.62 -2.47 -7.49
CA MET A 45 2.17 -2.77 -8.81
C MET A 45 1.88 -4.23 -9.12
N THR A 46 1.49 -4.49 -10.37
CA THR A 46 1.26 -5.84 -10.86
C THR A 46 2.03 -6.08 -12.15
N ASN A 47 2.03 -7.31 -12.63
CA ASN A 47 2.53 -7.66 -13.96
C ASN A 47 1.73 -7.03 -15.11
N LYS A 48 0.61 -6.34 -14.85
CA LYS A 48 -0.24 -5.73 -15.88
C LYS A 48 -0.35 -4.22 -15.79
N LYS A 49 -0.51 -3.68 -14.58
CA LYS A 49 -0.69 -2.24 -14.35
C LYS A 49 -0.39 -1.88 -12.89
N THR A 50 -0.47 -0.60 -12.59
CA THR A 50 -0.45 -0.11 -11.22
C THR A 50 -1.85 0.27 -10.78
N HIS A 51 -2.27 -0.20 -9.61
CA HIS A 51 -3.51 0.18 -8.95
C HIS A 51 -3.23 1.27 -7.91
N GLY A 52 -3.98 2.37 -7.97
CA GLY A 52 -3.76 3.55 -7.12
C GLY A 52 -3.11 4.71 -7.89
N PRO A 53 -2.52 5.71 -7.20
CA PRO A 53 -2.36 5.76 -5.74
C PRO A 53 -3.69 5.97 -5.02
N PHE A 54 -3.89 5.23 -3.93
CA PHE A 54 -4.97 5.42 -2.98
C PHE A 54 -4.49 6.31 -1.84
N GLY A 55 -5.30 7.29 -1.44
CA GLY A 55 -4.93 8.27 -0.43
C GLY A 55 -4.44 9.58 -1.04
N ASP A 56 -3.63 10.31 -0.28
CA ASP A 56 -3.14 11.65 -0.60
C ASP A 56 -1.63 11.58 -0.85
N VAL A 57 -1.22 11.81 -2.10
CA VAL A 57 0.19 11.71 -2.51
C VAL A 57 0.95 12.92 -2.00
N ARG A 58 1.70 12.75 -0.91
CA ARG A 58 2.48 13.83 -0.29
C ARG A 58 3.58 13.29 0.62
N GLY A 59 4.60 14.11 0.86
CA GLY A 59 5.73 13.72 1.70
C GLY A 59 6.75 12.86 0.96
N THR A 60 7.35 11.91 1.68
CA THR A 60 8.49 11.13 1.18
C THR A 60 8.02 9.88 0.43
N PRO A 61 8.40 9.68 -0.83
CA PRO A 61 8.01 8.50 -1.59
C PRO A 61 8.77 7.24 -1.16
N PHE A 62 8.14 6.08 -1.36
CA PHE A 62 8.78 4.76 -1.27
C PHE A 62 8.34 3.86 -2.42
N THR A 63 9.20 2.91 -2.79
CA THR A 63 8.91 1.85 -3.76
C THR A 63 9.62 0.57 -3.33
N VAL A 64 8.91 -0.55 -3.36
CA VAL A 64 9.39 -1.88 -2.99
C VAL A 64 8.93 -2.87 -4.05
N PRO A 65 9.72 -3.07 -5.13
CA PRO A 65 9.47 -4.13 -6.10
C PRO A 65 10.03 -5.47 -5.58
N TRP A 66 9.47 -6.58 -6.04
CA TRP A 66 10.08 -7.90 -5.87
C TRP A 66 10.08 -8.69 -7.17
N ASN A 67 11.22 -9.34 -7.45
CA ASN A 67 11.43 -10.18 -8.63
C ASN A 67 11.38 -11.68 -8.30
N ALA A 68 11.29 -12.04 -7.02
CA ALA A 68 11.28 -13.41 -6.53
C ALA A 68 10.26 -13.55 -5.39
N GLY A 69 9.58 -14.70 -5.38
CA GLY A 69 8.46 -14.96 -4.49
C GLY A 69 7.14 -14.37 -5.00
N SER A 70 6.04 -15.00 -4.59
CA SER A 70 4.69 -14.57 -4.91
C SER A 70 4.06 -13.86 -3.72
N PHE A 71 3.23 -12.85 -3.99
CA PHE A 71 2.48 -12.14 -2.96
C PHE A 71 1.61 -13.11 -2.14
N ALA A 72 1.75 -13.08 -0.81
CA ALA A 72 1.05 -13.97 0.11
C ALA A 72 0.15 -13.24 1.12
N GLY A 73 0.26 -11.92 1.23
CA GLY A 73 -0.55 -11.12 2.14
C GLY A 73 0.16 -9.86 2.62
N PHE A 74 -0.56 -9.05 3.41
CA PHE A 74 -0.03 -7.85 4.05
C PHE A 74 0.10 -8.04 5.56
N TYR A 75 1.01 -7.28 6.15
CA TYR A 75 1.06 -7.03 7.59
C TYR A 75 1.33 -5.54 7.83
N GLY A 76 1.13 -5.04 9.04
CA GLY A 76 1.37 -3.64 9.32
C GLY A 76 0.81 -3.20 10.67
N LEU A 77 0.85 -1.89 10.88
CA LEU A 77 0.29 -1.21 12.04
C LEU A 77 -0.78 -0.21 11.57
N ALA A 78 -1.89 -0.15 12.30
CA ALA A 78 -2.95 0.79 12.03
C ALA A 78 -3.60 1.29 13.33
N GLY A 79 -3.94 2.57 13.34
CA GLY A 79 -4.81 3.23 14.30
C GLY A 79 -5.90 4.02 13.57
N TYR A 80 -5.93 5.34 13.77
CA TYR A 80 -6.79 6.23 12.98
C TYR A 80 -6.39 6.29 11.49
N TYR A 81 -5.13 5.99 11.20
CA TYR A 81 -4.57 5.90 9.85
C TYR A 81 -3.77 4.59 9.72
N ILE A 82 -3.23 4.32 8.53
CA ILE A 82 -2.23 3.26 8.35
C ILE A 82 -0.88 3.83 8.74
N ASP A 83 -0.30 3.35 9.84
CA ASP A 83 0.99 3.80 10.35
C ASP A 83 2.15 3.13 9.61
N SER A 84 2.01 1.84 9.29
CA SER A 84 2.99 1.09 8.51
C SER A 84 2.37 -0.06 7.73
N ILE A 85 3.03 -0.47 6.64
CA ILE A 85 2.65 -1.63 5.84
C ILE A 85 3.89 -2.41 5.41
N GLY A 86 3.75 -3.73 5.40
CA GLY A 86 4.70 -4.69 4.86
C GLY A 86 3.99 -5.81 4.10
N VAL A 87 4.77 -6.64 3.41
CA VAL A 87 4.28 -7.71 2.55
C VAL A 87 4.89 -9.05 2.95
N TYR A 88 4.06 -10.08 2.99
CA TYR A 88 4.52 -11.47 3.02
C TYR A 88 4.71 -11.97 1.60
N LEU A 89 5.85 -12.60 1.35
CA LEU A 89 6.14 -13.30 0.11
C LEU A 89 6.25 -14.79 0.40
N LYS A 90 5.61 -15.61 -0.45
CA LYS A 90 5.83 -17.05 -0.47
C LYS A 90 6.98 -17.33 -1.43
N ALA A 91 7.95 -18.12 -1.00
CA ALA A 91 9.01 -18.60 -1.88
C ALA A 91 8.39 -19.35 -3.07
N THR A 92 8.71 -18.91 -4.28
CA THR A 92 8.45 -19.67 -5.50
C THR A 92 9.61 -20.64 -5.68
N ASN A 93 9.38 -21.90 -5.35
CA ASN A 93 10.35 -22.94 -5.68
C ASN A 93 10.30 -23.13 -7.20
N TYR A 94 11.44 -22.91 -7.86
CA TYR A 94 11.66 -23.34 -9.23
C TYR A 94 11.88 -24.85 -9.29
#